data_AF-A0A9W5LIT0-F1
#
_entry.id   AF-A0A9W5LIT0-F1
#
_cell.length_a   1.000
_cell.length_b   1.000
_cell.length_c   1.000
_cell.angle_alpha   90.00
_cell.angle_beta   90.00
_cell.angle_gamma   90.00
#
_symmetry.space_group_name_H-M   'P 1'
#
loop_
_entity.id
_entity.type
_entity.pdbx_description
1 polymer ?
#
loop_
_entity_poly.entity_id
_entity_poly.type
_entity_poly.pdbx_seq_one_letter_code
_entity_poly.pdbx_strand_id
1 'polypeptide(L)'
;MDFIDQEHDLLTNITMDIYIYLMLFNKFYSGKTVRSISVTLSNIEDDVNQQLSLFEVDNEKRRKLGFVMDGIRNKYGSKAILRAFSYTTAGTALHRAGITSGHKS
;
A
#
# COMPACT_ATOMS: atom_id res chain seq x y z
N MET A 1 11.60 -0.17 23.55
CA MET A 1 10.72 -0.36 22.38
C MET A 1 11.08 0.80 21.50
N ASP A 2 12.04 0.59 20.60
CA ASP A 2 12.68 1.69 19.90
C ASP A 2 11.73 2.07 18.76
N PHE A 3 11.04 3.20 18.93
CA PHE A 3 10.22 3.80 17.88
C PHE A 3 11.17 4.39 16.84
N ILE A 4 11.07 3.88 15.61
CA ILE A 4 11.73 4.46 14.45
C ILE A 4 10.65 5.24 13.72
N ASP A 5 10.58 6.55 14.00
CA ASP A 5 9.71 7.46 13.28
C ASP A 5 10.46 7.96 12.05
N GLN A 6 10.02 7.51 10.87
CA GLN A 6 10.52 8.00 9.60
C GLN A 6 9.34 8.48 8.75
N GLU A 7 9.23 9.80 8.64
CA GLU A 7 8.19 10.49 7.88
C GLU A 7 8.59 10.61 6.40
N HIS A 8 7.59 10.62 5.51
CA HIS A 8 7.78 10.86 4.08
C HIS A 8 7.11 12.18 3.73
N ASP A 9 7.94 13.19 3.48
CA ASP A 9 7.51 14.59 3.34
C ASP A 9 6.72 14.90 2.06
N LEU A 10 6.63 13.95 1.13
CA LEU A 10 5.89 14.14 -0.12
C LEU A 10 4.56 13.38 -0.10
N LEU A 11 3.48 14.07 -0.50
CA LEU A 11 2.18 13.44 -0.71
C LEU A 11 2.30 12.40 -1.82
N THR A 12 1.82 11.18 -1.58
CA THR A 12 1.78 10.12 -2.59
C THR A 12 0.51 9.31 -2.50
N ASN A 13 -0.07 8.99 -3.65
CA ASN A 13 -1.12 7.98 -3.80
C ASN A 13 -0.61 6.74 -4.55
N ILE A 14 0.70 6.66 -4.81
CA ILE A 14 1.28 5.54 -5.53
C ILE A 14 1.58 4.43 -4.52
N THR A 15 0.86 3.30 -4.66
CA THR A 15 0.99 2.16 -3.76
C THR A 15 2.45 1.71 -3.56
N MET A 16 3.29 1.77 -4.60
CA MET A 16 4.68 1.32 -4.51
C MET A 16 5.58 2.23 -3.68
N ASP A 17 5.26 3.51 -3.54
CA ASP A 17 6.02 4.41 -2.67
C ASP A 17 5.80 4.01 -1.20
N ILE A 18 4.58 3.62 -0.85
CA ILE A 18 4.25 3.10 0.49
C ILE A 18 4.93 1.73 0.74
N TYR A 19 5.14 0.91 -0.28
CA TYR A 19 5.79 -0.40 -0.08
C TYR A 19 7.27 -0.28 0.30
N ILE A 20 7.92 0.87 0.10
CA ILE A 20 9.31 1.11 0.49
C ILE A 20 9.50 0.94 2.01
N TYR A 21 8.47 1.22 2.82
CA TYR A 21 8.52 0.99 4.27
C TYR A 21 8.73 -0.48 4.66
N LEU A 22 8.41 -1.44 3.78
CA LEU A 22 8.79 -2.85 4.00
C LEU A 22 10.30 -3.06 3.92
N MET A 23 11.00 -2.33 3.04
CA MET A 23 12.45 -2.33 3.00
C MET A 23 13.05 -1.72 4.26
N LEU A 24 12.42 -0.66 4.77
CA LEU A 24 12.81 -0.02 6.03
C LEU A 24 12.67 -0.99 7.21
N PHE A 25 11.53 -1.70 7.27
CA PHE A 25 11.33 -2.77 8.24
C PHE A 25 12.43 -3.81 8.14
N ASN A 26 12.71 -4.35 6.95
CA ASN A 26 13.76 -5.35 6.77
C ASN A 26 15.16 -4.85 7.17
N LYS A 27 15.44 -3.55 7.00
CA LYS A 27 16.72 -2.94 7.37
C LYS A 27 16.92 -2.85 8.88
N PHE A 28 15.88 -2.49 9.63
CA PHE A 28 15.97 -2.29 11.08
C PHE A 28 15.53 -3.50 11.90
N TYR A 29 14.92 -4.49 11.26
CA TYR A 29 14.47 -5.70 11.92
C TYR A 29 15.66 -6.52 12.42
N SER A 30 15.72 -6.74 13.74
CA SER A 30 16.83 -7.44 14.42
C SER A 30 16.53 -8.90 14.75
N GLY A 31 15.51 -9.51 14.13
CA GLY A 31 15.15 -10.93 14.37
C GLY A 31 14.39 -11.20 15.67
N LYS A 32 14.03 -10.15 16.43
CA LYS A 32 13.24 -10.28 17.67
C LYS A 32 11.75 -10.49 17.36
N THR A 33 10.99 -11.04 18.30
CA THR A 33 9.53 -11.18 18.14
C THR A 33 8.87 -9.81 18.02
N VAL A 34 8.15 -9.57 16.92
CA VAL A 34 7.36 -8.36 16.70
C VAL A 34 5.90 -8.64 17.08
N ARG A 35 5.34 -7.87 18.01
CA ARG A 35 3.93 -8.02 18.44
C ARG A 35 2.95 -7.17 17.62
N SER A 36 3.40 -6.01 17.16
CA SER A 36 2.60 -5.09 16.36
C SER A 36 3.51 -4.23 15.49
N ILE A 37 3.05 -3.95 14.28
CA ILE A 37 3.62 -2.96 13.37
C ILE A 37 2.45 -2.06 12.97
N SER A 38 2.62 -0.75 13.10
CA SER A 38 1.61 0.23 12.72
C SER A 38 2.20 1.15 11.66
N VAL A 39 1.45 1.37 10.58
CA VAL A 39 1.74 2.38 9.57
C VAL A 39 0.56 3.33 9.56
N THR A 40 0.83 4.61 9.79
CA THR A 40 -0.20 5.65 9.85
C THR A 40 -0.05 6.55 8.64
N LEU A 41 -1.15 6.84 7.96
CA LEU A 41 -1.22 7.87 6.93
C LEU A 41 -1.89 9.10 7.55
N SER A 42 -1.22 10.24 7.47
CA SER A 42 -1.70 11.55 7.91
C SER A 42 -1.87 12.49 6.71
N ASN A 43 -2.48 13.66 6.93
CA ASN A 43 -2.66 14.71 5.92
C ASN A 43 -3.28 14.23 4.60
N ILE A 44 -4.38 13.47 4.70
CA ILE A 44 -5.12 12.96 3.54
C ILE A 44 -5.85 14.11 2.86
N GLU A 45 -5.58 14.31 1.58
CA GLU A 45 -6.21 15.33 0.74
C GLU A 45 -6.77 14.70 -0.54
N ASP A 46 -7.69 15.41 -1.18
CA ASP A 46 -8.21 15.01 -2.48
C ASP A 46 -7.10 15.04 -3.53
N ASP A 47 -7.09 14.06 -4.44
CA ASP A 47 -6.11 13.96 -5.52
C ASP A 47 -6.43 14.93 -6.67
N VAL A 48 -6.39 16.24 -6.37
CA VAL A 48 -6.75 17.33 -7.28
C VAL A 48 -5.51 17.98 -7.90
N ASN A 49 -4.43 18.11 -7.13
CA ASN A 49 -3.21 18.78 -7.52
C ASN A 49 -2.03 17.82 -7.40
N GLN A 50 -1.32 17.59 -8.50
CA GLN A 50 -0.05 16.87 -8.47
C GLN A 50 1.09 17.79 -8.89
N GLN A 51 2.19 17.68 -8.15
CA GLN A 51 3.44 18.30 -8.57
C GLN A 51 4.02 17.51 -9.74
N LEU A 52 4.18 18.18 -10.88
CA LEU A 52 4.92 17.62 -12.01
C LEU A 52 6.41 17.62 -11.67
N SER A 53 7.05 16.47 -11.83
CA SER A 53 8.50 16.35 -11.74
C SER A 53 9.07 16.12 -13.13
N LEU A 54 10.03 16.97 -13.52
CA LEU A 54 10.78 16.82 -14.77
C LEU A 54 11.67 15.57 -14.78
N PHE A 55 12.00 15.03 -13.61
CA PHE A 55 12.90 13.90 -13.45
C PHE A 55 12.17 12.57 -13.22
N GLU A 56 10.88 12.59 -12.93
CA GLU A 56 10.06 11.40 -12.70
C GLU A 56 9.12 11.13 -13.87
N VAL A 57 9.70 10.81 -15.03
CA VAL A 57 8.98 10.64 -16.31
C VAL A 57 7.87 9.58 -16.26
N ASP A 58 8.02 8.56 -15.40
CA ASP A 58 7.06 7.46 -15.27
C ASP A 58 6.03 7.64 -14.14
N ASN A 59 6.07 8.75 -13.40
CA ASN A 59 5.16 8.98 -12.26
C ASN A 59 3.68 8.93 -12.71
N GLU A 60 3.34 9.61 -13.80
CA GLU A 60 1.98 9.62 -14.34
C GLU A 60 1.51 8.20 -14.73
N LYS A 61 2.38 7.38 -15.33
CA LYS A 61 2.05 6.00 -15.70
C LYS A 61 1.79 5.15 -14.46
N ARG A 62 2.62 5.29 -13.42
CA ARG A 62 2.46 4.57 -12.13
C ARG A 62 1.15 4.95 -11.46
N ARG A 63 0.77 6.23 -11.48
CA ARG A 63 -0.52 6.69 -10.95
C ARG A 63 -1.69 6.14 -11.75
N LYS A 64 -1.67 6.26 -13.08
CA LYS A 64 -2.71 5.68 -13.96
C LYS A 64 -2.88 4.18 -13.73
N LEU A 65 -1.78 3.45 -13.50
CA LEU A 65 -1.83 2.02 -13.18
C LEU A 65 -2.61 1.76 -11.87
N GLY A 66 -2.42 2.58 -10.83
CA GLY A 66 -3.19 2.50 -9.58
C GLY A 66 -4.69 2.65 -9.85
N PHE A 67 -5.09 3.71 -10.54
CA PHE A 67 -6.49 3.94 -10.89
C PHE A 67 -7.09 2.83 -11.76
N VAL A 68 -6.34 2.28 -12.71
CA VAL A 68 -6.79 1.14 -13.53
C VAL A 68 -7.01 -0.08 -12.65
N MET A 69 -6.09 -0.39 -11.74
CA MET A 69 -6.26 -1.51 -10.81
C MET A 69 -7.48 -1.32 -9.91
N ASP A 70 -7.72 -0.10 -9.42
CA ASP A 70 -8.85 0.22 -8.57
C ASP A 70 -10.17 0.18 -9.34
N GLY A 71 -10.20 0.65 -10.58
CA GLY A 71 -11.34 0.50 -11.48
C GLY A 71 -11.70 -0.98 -11.73
N ILE A 72 -10.70 -1.85 -11.92
CA ILE A 72 -10.92 -3.30 -12.05
C ILE A 72 -11.55 -3.86 -10.77
N ARG A 73 -11.04 -3.48 -9.58
CA ARG A 73 -11.58 -3.96 -8.29
C ARG A 73 -12.99 -3.43 -8.02
N ASN A 74 -13.27 -2.17 -8.37
CA ASN A 74 -14.58 -1.57 -8.22
C ASN A 74 -15.63 -2.28 -9.10
N LYS A 75 -15.23 -2.71 -10.30
CA LYS A 75 -16.14 -3.38 -11.24
C LYS A 75 -16.31 -4.88 -10.98
N TYR A 76 -15.23 -5.60 -10.67
CA TYR A 76 -15.23 -7.07 -10.60
C TYR A 76 -15.01 -7.62 -9.19
N GLY A 77 -14.94 -6.75 -8.19
CA GLY A 77 -14.71 -7.10 -6.79
C GLY A 77 -13.23 -7.11 -6.39
N SER A 78 -12.99 -7.08 -5.09
CA SER A 78 -11.65 -6.97 -4.50
C SER A 78 -10.71 -8.15 -4.81
N LYS A 79 -11.25 -9.31 -5.19
CA LYS A 79 -10.48 -10.49 -5.63
C LYS A 79 -10.07 -10.47 -7.11
N ALA A 80 -10.59 -9.53 -7.90
CA ALA A 80 -10.39 -9.52 -9.35
C ALA A 80 -8.92 -9.39 -9.77
N ILE A 81 -8.15 -8.59 -9.03
CA ILE A 81 -6.71 -8.47 -9.23
C ILE A 81 -5.98 -8.22 -7.90
N LEU A 82 -5.08 -9.14 -7.57
CA LEU A 82 -4.28 -9.14 -6.36
C LEU A 82 -2.79 -9.17 -6.72
N ARG A 83 -1.94 -8.61 -5.85
CA ARG A 83 -0.49 -8.71 -6.01
C ARG A 83 -0.04 -10.14 -5.72
N ALA A 84 1.07 -10.58 -6.33
CA ALA A 84 1.58 -11.94 -6.17
C ALA A 84 1.76 -12.35 -4.69
N PHE A 85 2.25 -11.45 -3.85
CA PHE A 85 2.42 -11.69 -2.40
C PHE A 85 1.11 -12.05 -1.68
N SER A 86 -0.04 -11.60 -2.17
CA SER A 86 -1.35 -11.93 -1.63
C SER A 86 -1.73 -13.41 -1.77
N TYR A 87 -1.04 -14.15 -2.65
CA TYR A 87 -1.24 -15.58 -2.87
C TYR A 87 -0.25 -16.47 -2.09
N THR A 88 0.66 -15.86 -1.32
CA THR A 88 1.52 -16.62 -0.41
C THR A 88 0.72 -17.12 0.79
N THR A 89 1.21 -18.15 1.48
CA THR A 89 0.57 -18.69 2.70
C THR A 89 0.41 -17.63 3.80
N ALA A 90 1.34 -16.66 3.87
CA ALA A 90 1.27 -15.56 4.82
C ALA A 90 0.35 -14.40 4.36
N GLY A 91 -0.09 -14.40 3.10
CA GLY A 91 -0.93 -13.35 2.52
C GLY A 91 -2.37 -13.44 3.01
N THR A 92 -2.92 -12.34 3.53
CA THR A 92 -4.30 -12.30 4.06
C THR A 92 -5.32 -11.72 3.07
N ALA A 93 -4.87 -11.04 2.01
CA ALA A 93 -5.76 -10.29 1.11
C ALA A 93 -6.80 -11.19 0.41
N LEU A 94 -6.41 -12.39 -0.03
CA LEU A 94 -7.34 -13.32 -0.68
C LEU A 94 -8.46 -13.79 0.28
N HIS A 95 -8.10 -14.07 1.54
CA HIS A 95 -9.04 -14.43 2.58
C HIS A 95 -9.98 -13.26 2.92
N ARG A 96 -9.40 -12.08 3.18
CA ARG A 96 -10.15 -10.87 3.55
C ARG A 96 -11.09 -10.38 2.46
N ALA A 97 -10.75 -10.60 1.20
CA ALA A 97 -11.60 -10.20 0.09
C ALA A 97 -12.94 -10.96 0.02
N GLY A 98 -13.13 -12.02 0.82
CA GLY A 98 -14.43 -12.69 0.99
C GLY A 98 -15.16 -12.33 2.29
N ILE A 99 -14.66 -11.36 3.06
CA ILE A 99 -15.19 -10.99 4.36
C ILE A 99 -15.55 -9.51 4.29
N THR A 100 -16.85 -9.20 4.28
CA THR A 100 -17.32 -7.82 4.34
C THR A 100 -17.42 -7.46 5.82
N SER A 101 -16.57 -6.54 6.29
CA SER A 101 -16.64 -5.98 7.65
C SER A 101 -16.62 -7.01 8.81
N GLY A 102 -15.89 -8.12 8.66
CA GLY A 102 -15.71 -9.12 9.73
C GLY A 102 -16.72 -10.28 9.73
N HIS A 103 -17.74 -10.27 8.88
CA HIS A 103 -18.68 -11.39 8.73
C HIS A 103 -18.53 -12.07 7.36
N LYS A 104 -18.66 -13.40 7.32
CA LYS A 104 -18.74 -14.16 6.07
C LYS A 104 -20.08 -13.81 5.40
N SER A 105 -20.02 -13.36 4.15
CA SER A 105 -21.19 -13.26 3.28
C SER A 105 -21.64 -14.63 2.80
#